data_AF-A0A5N7WHH0-F1
#
_entry.id   AF-A0A5N7WHH0-F1
#
_cell.length_a   1.000
_cell.length_b   1.000
_cell.length_c   1.000
_cell.angle_alpha   90.00
_cell.angle_beta   90.00
_cell.angle_gamma   90.00
#
_symmetry.space_group_name_H-M   'P 1'
#
loop_
_entity.id
_entity.type
_entity.pdbx_description
1 polymer ?
#
loop_
_entity_poly.entity_id
_entity_poly.type
_entity_poly.pdbx_seq_one_letter_code
_entity_poly.pdbx_strand_id
1 'polypeptide(L)'
;MKVKVINLSGIKRVVRGQLIDELDVDYTQNLNDLKTDLDIALEAWLEVNQTKMFGFIKTAFKNIHIHQGSGHLDIVDDGVGSLNWLIVQDNPV
;
A
#
# COMPACT_ATOMS: atom_id res chain seq x y z
N MET A 1 -6.02 11.16 -6.56
CA MET A 1 -6.39 9.91 -5.87
C MET A 1 -7.10 9.01 -6.86
N LYS A 2 -6.63 7.77 -7.02
CA LYS A 2 -7.21 6.78 -7.95
C LYS A 2 -7.91 5.67 -7.16
N VAL A 3 -8.81 4.96 -7.84
CA VAL A 3 -9.49 3.77 -7.31
C VAL A 3 -9.55 2.72 -8.42
N LYS A 4 -9.23 1.47 -8.10
CA LYS A 4 -9.37 0.29 -8.95
C LYS A 4 -10.25 -0.74 -8.21
N VAL A 5 -11.11 -1.43 -8.95
CA VAL A 5 -11.89 -2.57 -8.44
C VAL A 5 -11.52 -3.79 -9.26
N ILE A 6 -11.14 -4.87 -8.57
CA ILE A 6 -10.69 -6.12 -9.16
C ILE A 6 -11.67 -7.21 -8.72
N ASN A 7 -12.16 -7.98 -9.70
CA ASN A 7 -13.01 -9.14 -9.44
C ASN A 7 -12.13 -10.35 -9.19
N LEU A 8 -12.08 -10.77 -7.93
CA LEU A 8 -11.52 -12.05 -7.53
C LEU A 8 -12.67 -13.05 -7.39
N SER A 9 -12.38 -14.35 -7.45
CA SER A 9 -13.42 -15.37 -7.31
C SER A 9 -14.10 -15.26 -5.93
N GLY A 10 -15.34 -14.76 -5.90
CA GLY A 10 -16.12 -14.55 -4.68
C GLY A 10 -15.80 -13.28 -3.87
N ILE A 11 -14.87 -12.43 -4.33
CA ILE A 11 -14.43 -11.23 -3.61
C ILE A 11 -14.27 -10.05 -4.58
N LYS A 12 -14.69 -8.85 -4.17
CA LYS A 12 -14.31 -7.58 -4.82
C LYS A 12 -13.16 -6.95 -4.04
N ARG A 13 -11.98 -6.91 -4.66
CA ARG A 13 -10.85 -6.16 -4.11
C ARG A 13 -10.90 -4.72 -4.60
N VAL A 14 -10.92 -3.78 -3.66
CA VAL A 14 -10.79 -2.35 -3.92
C VAL A 14 -9.36 -1.95 -3.61
N VAL A 15 -8.68 -1.34 -4.57
CA VAL A 15 -7.36 -0.74 -4.40
C VAL A 15 -7.51 0.76 -4.59
N ARG A 16 -7.07 1.57 -3.63
CA ARG A 16 -7.18 3.03 -3.69
C ARG A 16 -5.95 3.72 -3.11
N GLY A 17 -5.71 4.97 -3.49
CA GLY A 17 -4.55 5.73 -3.03
C GLY A 17 -3.86 6.51 -4.14
N GLN A 18 -2.75 7.15 -3.79
CA GLN A 18 -1.91 7.90 -4.72
C GLN A 18 -0.82 7.03 -5.35
N LEU A 19 -0.40 5.95 -4.68
CA LEU A 19 0.70 5.09 -5.13
C LEU A 19 0.24 3.89 -5.99
N ILE A 20 -1.05 3.82 -6.36
CA ILE A 20 -1.61 2.69 -7.14
C ILE A 20 -0.89 2.45 -8.46
N ASP A 21 -0.43 3.50 -9.13
CA ASP A 21 0.25 3.41 -10.42
C ASP A 21 1.78 3.52 -10.27
N GLU A 22 2.27 3.73 -9.05
CA GLU A 22 3.69 3.82 -8.72
C GLU A 22 4.23 2.48 -8.20
N LEU A 23 3.39 1.72 -7.48
CA LEU A 23 3.70 0.39 -6.99
C LEU A 23 3.12 -0.66 -7.95
N ASP A 24 3.96 -1.10 -8.88
CA ASP A 24 3.62 -2.10 -9.90
C ASP A 24 3.73 -3.51 -9.31
N VAL A 25 2.60 -4.04 -8.83
CA VAL A 25 2.47 -5.38 -8.25
C VAL A 25 1.23 -6.08 -8.79
N ASP A 26 1.20 -7.41 -8.72
CA ASP A 26 0.00 -8.16 -9.09
C ASP A 26 -1.04 -8.15 -7.96
N TYR A 27 -2.00 -7.23 -8.06
CA TYR A 27 -3.11 -7.07 -7.13
C TYR A 27 -4.14 -8.22 -7.16
N THR A 28 -3.99 -9.22 -8.04
CA THR A 28 -4.90 -10.38 -8.11
C THR A 28 -4.53 -11.51 -7.15
N GLN A 29 -3.34 -11.45 -6.56
CA GLN A 29 -2.82 -12.43 -5.59
C GLN A 29 -3.64 -12.47 -4.28
N ASN A 30 -3.41 -13.47 -3.42
CA ASN A 30 -3.98 -13.42 -2.06
C ASN A 30 -3.27 -12.33 -1.22
N LEU A 31 -3.88 -11.91 -0.10
CA LEU A 31 -3.37 -10.76 0.67
C LEU A 31 -1.96 -10.98 1.26
N ASN A 32 -1.57 -12.21 1.58
CA ASN A 32 -0.25 -12.47 2.17
C ASN A 32 0.86 -12.30 1.12
N ASP A 33 0.65 -12.86 -0.07
CA ASP A 33 1.60 -12.73 -1.17
C ASP A 33 1.65 -11.29 -1.66
N LEU A 34 0.49 -10.64 -1.81
CA LEU A 34 0.40 -9.22 -2.17
C LEU A 34 1.10 -8.32 -1.13
N LYS A 35 1.00 -8.63 0.17
CA LYS A 35 1.71 -7.88 1.20
C LYS A 35 3.22 -7.94 0.97
N THR A 36 3.74 -9.13 0.69
CA THR A 36 5.18 -9.34 0.49
C THR A 36 5.69 -8.51 -0.69
N ASP A 37 4.97 -8.55 -1.81
CA ASP A 37 5.31 -7.74 -2.99
C ASP A 37 5.19 -6.24 -2.70
N LEU A 38 4.17 -5.82 -1.96
CA LEU A 38 3.99 -4.43 -1.58
C LEU A 38 5.07 -3.92 -0.62
N ASP A 39 5.56 -4.74 0.30
CA ASP A 39 6.68 -4.38 1.19
C ASP A 39 7.94 -4.09 0.36
N ILE A 40 8.27 -4.99 -0.58
CA ILE A 40 9.44 -4.84 -1.47
C ILE A 40 9.28 -3.61 -2.36
N ALA A 41 8.10 -3.43 -2.99
CA ALA A 41 7.84 -2.30 -3.86
C ALA A 41 7.86 -0.97 -3.11
N LEU A 42 7.31 -0.92 -1.89
CA LEU A 42 7.31 0.26 -1.04
C LEU A 42 8.71 0.64 -0.60
N GLU A 43 9.54 -0.32 -0.19
CA GLU A 43 10.94 -0.07 0.16
C GLU A 43 11.71 0.54 -1.01
N ALA A 44 11.63 -0.08 -2.20
CA ALA A 44 12.26 0.44 -3.41
C ALA A 44 11.74 1.83 -3.79
N TRP A 45 10.42 2.07 -3.69
CA TRP A 45 9.83 3.37 -3.97
C TRP A 45 10.32 4.43 -2.97
N LEU A 46 10.41 4.09 -1.69
CA LEU A 46 10.95 4.97 -0.66
C LEU A 46 12.41 5.31 -0.93
N GLU A 47 13.27 4.35 -1.26
CA GLU A 47 14.69 4.60 -1.58
C GLU A 47 14.86 5.60 -2.73
N VAL A 48 14.12 5.41 -3.83
CA VAL A 48 14.18 6.29 -5.01
C VAL A 48 13.65 7.69 -4.69
N ASN A 49 12.55 7.79 -3.93
CA ASN A 49 11.87 9.06 -3.68
C ASN A 49 12.36 9.79 -2.42
N GLN A 50 13.08 9.11 -1.52
CA GLN A 50 13.78 9.73 -0.39
C GLN A 50 14.74 10.82 -0.87
N THR A 51 15.30 10.67 -2.08
CA THR A 51 16.20 11.68 -2.65
C THR A 51 15.52 12.97 -3.14
N LYS A 52 14.22 12.93 -3.42
CA LYS A 52 13.42 14.09 -3.87
C LYS A 52 12.68 14.77 -2.72
N MET A 53 12.55 14.09 -1.58
CA MET A 53 11.70 14.47 -0.44
C MET A 53 12.48 14.80 0.85
N PHE A 54 13.79 15.08 0.72
CA PHE A 54 14.86 15.02 1.75
C PHE A 54 14.71 15.84 3.06
N GLY A 55 13.57 16.46 3.36
CA GLY A 55 13.36 17.13 4.66
C GLY A 55 12.11 16.65 5.40
N PHE A 56 10.98 16.58 4.71
CA PHE A 56 9.69 16.29 5.33
C PHE A 56 9.54 14.83 5.74
N ILE A 57 9.99 13.88 4.91
CA ILE A 57 9.71 12.46 5.20
C ILE A 57 10.52 11.95 6.40
N LYS A 58 11.79 12.35 6.52
CA LYS A 58 12.67 11.91 7.62
C LYS A 58 12.32 12.50 8.99
N THR A 59 11.54 13.58 9.04
CA THR A 59 11.16 14.25 10.30
C THR A 59 9.70 14.05 10.68
N ALA A 60 8.82 13.84 9.69
CA ALA A 60 7.39 13.61 9.93
C ALA A 60 7.02 12.13 10.07
N PHE A 61 7.77 11.21 9.46
CA PHE A 61 7.47 9.77 9.50
C PHE A 61 8.55 8.99 10.25
N LYS A 62 8.12 8.04 11.08
CA LYS A 62 8.99 7.25 11.95
C LYS A 62 9.37 5.90 11.33
N ASN A 63 8.40 5.16 10.83
CA ASN A 63 8.58 3.84 10.21
C ASN A 63 7.41 3.51 9.28
N ILE A 64 7.62 3.71 7.99
CA ILE A 64 6.61 3.48 6.93
C ILE A 64 6.66 2.00 6.51
N HIS A 65 5.53 1.30 6.58
CA HIS A 65 5.46 -0.12 6.24
C HIS A 65 4.04 -0.56 5.83
N ILE A 66 3.90 -1.78 5.29
CA ILE A 66 2.58 -2.36 5.00
C ILE A 66 1.99 -3.01 6.27
N HIS A 67 0.88 -2.45 6.74
CA HIS A 67 0.04 -3.07 7.75
C HIS A 67 -0.96 -4.02 7.11
N GLN A 68 -1.14 -5.21 7.72
CA GLN A 68 -2.15 -6.19 7.30
C GLN A 68 -3.17 -6.43 8.41
N GLY A 69 -4.44 -6.17 8.10
CA GLY A 69 -5.57 -6.63 8.89
C GLY A 69 -6.28 -7.84 8.28
N SER A 70 -7.42 -8.22 8.85
CA SER A 70 -8.18 -9.44 8.47
C SER A 70 -8.64 -9.50 6.99
N GLY A 71 -8.60 -8.40 6.26
CA GLY A 71 -9.06 -8.30 4.87
C GLY A 71 -8.60 -7.03 4.18
N HIS A 72 -7.55 -6.38 4.71
CA HIS A 72 -7.04 -5.13 4.15
C HIS A 72 -5.53 -5.04 4.31
N LEU A 73 -4.90 -4.33 3.37
CA LEU A 73 -3.52 -3.86 3.46
C LEU A 73 -3.53 -2.33 3.41
N ASP A 74 -2.66 -1.70 4.18
CA ASP A 74 -2.53 -0.25 4.21
C ASP A 74 -1.07 0.14 4.39
N ILE A 75 -0.66 1.24 3.75
CA ILE A 75 0.62 1.88 4.04
C ILE A 75 0.43 2.76 5.27
N VAL A 76 1.13 2.42 6.35
CA VAL A 76 1.04 3.13 7.63
C VAL A 76 2.39 3.67 8.06
N ASP A 77 2.37 4.61 8.99
CA ASP A 77 3.55 5.06 9.74
C ASP A 77 3.35 4.84 11.25
N ASP A 78 4.36 4.27 11.92
CA ASP A 78 4.38 4.02 13.37
C ASP A 78 4.26 5.34 14.16
N GLY A 79 3.05 5.72 14.52
CA GLY A 79 2.75 6.94 15.29
C GLY A 79 1.82 7.92 14.60
N VAL A 80 1.49 7.69 13.33
CA VAL A 80 0.46 8.44 12.59
C VAL A 80 -0.73 7.54 12.24
N GLY A 81 -0.47 6.28 11.90
CA GLY A 81 -1.47 5.34 11.39
C GLY A 81 -1.52 5.36 9.86
N SER A 82 -2.72 5.18 9.29
CA SER A 82 -2.92 5.15 7.84
C SER A 82 -2.41 6.42 7.16
N LEU A 83 -1.52 6.25 6.18
CA LEU A 83 -1.07 7.34 5.33
C LEU A 83 -2.03 7.58 4.14
N ASN A 84 -2.99 6.69 3.92
CA ASN A 84 -3.87 6.67 2.73
C ASN A 84 -3.11 6.67 1.39
N TRP A 85 -1.83 6.28 1.41
CA TRP A 85 -0.99 6.26 0.21
C TRP A 85 -1.37 5.12 -0.72
N LEU A 86 -1.67 3.97 -0.15
CA LEU A 86 -2.26 2.82 -0.80
C LEU A 86 -3.07 2.03 0.23
N ILE A 87 -4.32 1.72 -0.10
CA ILE A 87 -5.19 0.84 0.68
C ILE A 87 -5.73 -0.22 -0.27
N VAL A 88 -5.57 -1.48 0.13
CA VAL A 88 -6.19 -2.65 -0.51
C VAL A 88 -7.24 -3.18 0.45
N GLN A 89 -8.45 -3.43 -0.02
CA GLN A 89 -9.55 -3.95 0.80
C GLN A 89 -10.34 -5.00 0.06
N ASP A 90 -10.45 -6.19 0.65
CA ASP A 90 -11.26 -7.29 0.16
C ASP A 90 -12.67 -7.19 0.72
N ASN A 91 -13.66 -7.26 -0.17
CA ASN A 91 -15.07 -7.22 0.16
C ASN A 91 -15.72 -8.51 -0.35
N PRO A 92 -16.35 -9.33 0.50
CA PRO A 92 -17.08 -10.50 0.03
C PRO A 92 -18.23 -10.08 -0.91
N VAL A 93 -18.48 -10.90 -1.93
CA VAL A 93 -19.59 -10.74 -2.89
C VAL A 93 -20.85 -11.42 -2.39
#